data_AF-I2NRU8-F1
#
_entry.id   AF-I2NRU8-F1
#
_cell.length_a   1.000
_cell.length_b   1.000
_cell.length_c   1.000
_cell.angle_alpha   90.00
_cell.angle_beta   90.00
_cell.angle_gamma   90.00
#
_symmetry.space_group_name_H-M   'P 1'
#
loop_
_entity.id
_entity.type
_entity.pdbx_description
1 polymer ?
#
loop_
_entity_poly.entity_id
_entity_poly.type
_entity_poly.pdbx_seq_one_letter_code
_entity_poly.pdbx_strand_id
1 'polypeptide(L)'
;NDQIGIPREMTDIHGNLLWYGEYTAWGRLKKDERVYKDAHQPFRLQNQYYDEETGLHYNLMRYYEPETGRFVNQDPIGLLGGSNLYRFAPNIQSWTDVLGLEGKLTIFSDPSDFVGHAFIGLEENGKTQYIGQWPDGDGFRYKSKDIASILMSDMGGAMDFNDISHLGSSHLVSRSYNLTDKQMVKVKNYINDFNSKNTETSGYNLRNRQCASFAYGTSQAAGIEEMKMSGWVTPASLARKIRRLNKGK
;
A
#
# COMPACT_ATOMS: atom_id res chain seq x y z
N ASN A 1 -19.14 4.17 20.25
CA ASN A 1 -18.76 3.20 19.19
C ASN A 1 -18.02 2.03 19.81
N ASP A 2 -18.03 0.86 19.16
CA ASP A 2 -17.24 -0.30 19.60
C ASP A 2 -15.80 -0.27 19.05
N GLN A 3 -15.04 -1.36 19.23
CA GLN A 3 -13.62 -1.46 18.84
C GLN A 3 -13.37 -1.38 17.33
N ILE A 4 -14.38 -1.64 16.49
CA ILE A 4 -14.29 -1.51 15.02
C ILE A 4 -14.96 -0.22 14.51
N GLY A 5 -15.37 0.66 15.43
CA GLY A 5 -15.94 1.96 15.09
C GLY A 5 -17.43 1.94 14.76
N ILE A 6 -18.16 0.84 14.98
CA ILE A 6 -19.60 0.81 14.72
C ILE A 6 -20.36 1.57 15.83
N PRO A 7 -21.39 2.38 15.51
CA PRO A 7 -22.21 3.04 16.52
C PRO A 7 -23.05 2.01 17.29
N ARG A 8 -22.87 1.91 18.61
CA ARG A 8 -23.66 1.02 19.47
C ARG A 8 -24.79 1.73 20.21
N GLU A 9 -24.56 2.99 20.56
CA GLU A 9 -25.46 3.80 21.36
C GLU A 9 -25.38 5.25 20.88
N MET A 10 -26.50 5.98 20.97
CA MET A 10 -26.60 7.41 20.72
C MET A 10 -27.27 8.07 21.92
N THR A 11 -26.68 9.14 22.42
CA THR A 11 -27.18 9.87 23.60
C THR A 11 -27.46 11.33 23.26
N ASP A 12 -28.35 11.96 24.02
CA ASP A 12 -28.55 13.41 23.98
C ASP A 12 -27.44 14.17 24.73
N ILE A 13 -27.57 15.50 24.80
CA ILE A 13 -26.63 16.39 25.50
C ILE A 13 -26.61 16.19 27.03
N HIS A 14 -27.58 15.48 27.58
CA HIS A 14 -27.71 15.17 29.00
C HIS A 14 -27.30 13.73 29.33
N GLY A 15 -26.89 12.95 28.33
CA GLY A 15 -26.49 11.55 28.48
C GLY A 15 -27.66 10.55 28.49
N ASN A 16 -28.89 10.98 28.16
CA ASN A 16 -30.01 10.06 28.04
C ASN A 16 -29.87 9.24 26.76
N LEU A 17 -30.15 7.94 26.83
CA LEU A 17 -30.12 7.05 25.67
C LEU A 17 -31.24 7.41 24.70
N LEU A 18 -30.88 7.73 23.46
CA LEU A 18 -31.81 8.03 22.37
C LEU A 18 -32.07 6.80 21.49
N TRP A 19 -31.03 6.00 21.27
CA TRP A 19 -31.03 4.85 20.38
C TRP A 19 -29.91 3.88 20.76
N TYR A 20 -30.12 2.59 20.52
CA TYR A 20 -29.05 1.60 20.56
C TYR A 20 -29.22 0.52 19.50
N GLY A 21 -28.08 -0.03 19.07
CA GLY A 21 -28.00 -0.99 17.98
C GLY A 21 -27.17 -2.23 18.31
N GLU A 22 -27.72 -3.40 17.96
CA GLU A 22 -26.96 -4.65 17.95
C GLU A 22 -26.68 -5.06 16.50
N TYR A 23 -25.45 -5.52 16.25
CA TYR A 23 -25.00 -5.85 14.90
C TYR A 23 -24.47 -7.27 14.80
N THR A 24 -24.63 -7.88 13.62
CA THR A 24 -23.95 -9.11 13.25
C THR A 24 -22.48 -8.84 12.91
N ALA A 25 -21.70 -9.91 12.71
CA ALA A 25 -20.27 -9.81 12.37
C ALA A 25 -19.98 -9.01 11.09
N TRP A 26 -20.93 -8.99 10.14
CA TRP A 26 -20.83 -8.27 8.86
C TRP A 26 -21.53 -6.91 8.90
N GLY A 27 -21.80 -6.38 10.10
CA GLY A 27 -22.34 -5.02 10.24
C GLY A 27 -23.84 -4.90 9.97
N ARG A 28 -24.58 -6.00 9.81
CA ARG A 28 -26.04 -5.94 9.72
C ARG A 28 -26.63 -5.54 11.06
N LEU A 29 -27.47 -4.51 11.06
CA LEU A 29 -28.23 -4.11 12.23
C LEU A 29 -29.30 -5.17 12.54
N LYS A 30 -29.07 -5.95 13.59
CA LYS A 30 -29.98 -6.99 14.09
C LYS A 30 -31.09 -6.39 14.95
N LYS A 31 -30.76 -5.32 15.68
CA LYS A 31 -31.69 -4.60 16.56
C LYS A 31 -31.53 -3.12 16.33
N ASP A 32 -32.61 -2.45 15.95
CA ASP A 32 -32.72 -1.00 15.74
C ASP A 32 -33.63 -0.40 16.82
N GLU A 33 -33.15 -0.27 18.05
CA GLU A 33 -34.01 0.18 19.15
C GLU A 33 -33.96 1.70 19.30
N ARG A 34 -35.11 2.32 19.06
CA ARG A 34 -35.31 3.77 19.21
C ARG A 34 -36.02 4.03 20.54
N VAL A 35 -35.30 4.63 21.50
CA VAL A 35 -35.90 5.07 22.78
C VAL A 35 -36.87 6.23 22.53
N TYR A 36 -36.53 7.10 21.57
CA TYR A 36 -37.39 8.16 21.05
C TYR A 36 -37.68 7.90 19.58
N LYS A 37 -38.94 8.05 19.15
CA LYS A 37 -39.38 7.73 17.79
C LYS A 37 -38.59 8.44 16.70
N ASP A 38 -38.14 9.67 16.97
CA ASP A 38 -37.45 10.52 16.00
C ASP A 38 -35.93 10.31 15.98
N ALA A 39 -35.41 9.42 16.83
CA ALA A 39 -33.99 9.07 16.83
C ALA A 39 -33.65 8.29 15.55
N HIS A 40 -32.77 8.88 14.74
CA HIS A 40 -32.28 8.27 13.50
C HIS A 40 -30.75 8.19 13.53
N GLN A 41 -30.22 6.96 13.43
CA GLN A 41 -28.79 6.68 13.38
C GLN A 41 -28.45 5.95 12.08
N PRO A 42 -28.01 6.66 11.02
CA PRO A 42 -27.74 6.05 9.72
C PRO A 42 -26.31 5.52 9.57
N PHE A 43 -25.38 5.82 10.50
CA PHE A 43 -24.01 5.34 10.40
C PHE A 43 -23.93 3.82 10.67
N ARG A 44 -23.05 3.14 9.94
CA ARG A 44 -22.84 1.68 10.02
C ARG A 44 -21.37 1.36 10.32
N LEU A 45 -20.77 0.37 9.66
CA LEU A 45 -19.31 0.17 9.73
C LEU A 45 -18.59 1.45 9.27
N GLN A 46 -17.28 1.55 9.53
CA GLN A 46 -16.52 2.75 9.18
C GLN A 46 -16.74 3.15 7.71
N ASN A 47 -17.03 4.44 7.50
CA ASN A 47 -17.37 5.04 6.19
C ASN A 47 -18.64 4.53 5.51
N GLN A 48 -19.53 3.86 6.22
CA GLN A 48 -20.82 3.40 5.68
C GLN A 48 -21.98 4.24 6.18
N TYR A 49 -22.88 4.56 5.25
CA TYR A 49 -24.17 5.18 5.51
C TYR A 49 -25.29 4.24 5.08
N TYR A 50 -26.30 4.05 5.92
CA TYR A 50 -27.46 3.23 5.58
C TYR A 50 -28.38 3.97 4.61
N ASP A 51 -28.62 3.35 3.46
CA ASP A 51 -29.58 3.82 2.48
C ASP A 51 -30.92 3.09 2.69
N GLU A 52 -31.93 3.82 3.15
CA GLU A 52 -33.26 3.28 3.44
C GLU A 52 -34.00 2.80 2.19
N GLU A 53 -33.75 3.40 1.02
CA GLU A 53 -34.45 3.04 -0.23
C GLU A 53 -34.02 1.67 -0.73
N THR A 54 -32.74 1.33 -0.56
CA THR A 54 -32.15 0.09 -1.05
C THR A 54 -31.96 -0.96 0.04
N GLY A 55 -31.95 -0.55 1.32
CA GLY A 55 -31.57 -1.40 2.45
C GLY A 55 -30.08 -1.75 2.49
N LEU A 56 -29.27 -1.12 1.62
CA LEU A 56 -27.83 -1.36 1.50
C LEU A 56 -27.04 -0.29 2.24
N HIS A 57 -25.76 -0.55 2.43
CA HIS A 57 -24.85 0.40 3.05
C HIS A 57 -24.04 1.10 1.96
N TYR A 58 -24.30 2.39 1.75
CA TYR A 58 -23.53 3.22 0.84
C TYR A 58 -22.11 3.45 1.38
N ASN A 59 -21.12 3.15 0.55
CA ASN A 59 -19.70 3.25 0.86
C ASN A 59 -18.97 3.95 -0.29
N LEU A 60 -19.22 5.26 -0.40
CA LEU A 60 -18.69 6.23 -1.38
C LEU A 60 -18.84 5.86 -2.86
N MET A 61 -18.23 4.77 -3.32
CA MET A 61 -18.24 4.32 -4.70
C MET A 61 -19.02 3.02 -4.90
N ARG A 62 -19.40 2.33 -3.82
CA ARG A 62 -20.03 1.01 -3.86
C ARG A 62 -21.13 0.88 -2.81
N TYR A 63 -22.09 -0.01 -3.08
CA TYR A 63 -23.08 -0.43 -2.10
C TYR A 63 -22.69 -1.79 -1.49
N TYR A 64 -22.73 -1.85 -0.17
CA TYR A 64 -22.40 -3.03 0.64
C TYR A 64 -23.67 -3.71 1.15
N GLU A 65 -23.73 -5.04 0.97
CA GLU A 65 -24.79 -5.89 1.49
C GLU A 65 -24.35 -6.53 2.82
N PRO A 66 -24.95 -6.12 3.95
CA PRO A 66 -24.48 -6.53 5.26
C PRO A 66 -24.91 -7.96 5.67
N GLU A 67 -25.88 -8.56 4.99
CA GLU A 67 -26.26 -9.97 5.21
C GLU A 67 -25.18 -10.92 4.67
N THR A 68 -24.63 -10.62 3.50
CA THR A 68 -23.69 -11.49 2.79
C THR A 68 -22.23 -11.06 2.95
N GLY A 69 -22.00 -9.88 3.53
CA GLY A 69 -20.68 -9.37 3.87
C GLY A 69 -19.84 -8.91 2.67
N ARG A 70 -20.48 -8.44 1.59
CA ARG A 70 -19.82 -8.11 0.31
C ARG A 70 -20.44 -6.89 -0.37
N PHE A 71 -19.75 -6.32 -1.34
CA PHE A 71 -20.35 -5.31 -2.22
C PHE A 71 -21.31 -5.95 -3.22
N VAL A 72 -22.36 -5.23 -3.62
CA VAL A 72 -23.31 -5.65 -4.67
C VAL A 72 -22.85 -5.20 -6.06
N ASN A 73 -22.09 -4.10 -6.12
CA ASN A 73 -21.47 -3.62 -7.36
C ASN A 73 -20.10 -4.26 -7.51
N GLN A 74 -19.75 -4.59 -8.76
CA GLN A 74 -18.36 -4.90 -9.07
C GLN A 74 -17.49 -3.72 -8.71
N ASP A 75 -16.27 -4.04 -8.28
CA ASP A 75 -15.26 -3.03 -8.09
C ASP A 75 -15.11 -2.17 -9.35
N PRO A 76 -15.33 -0.84 -9.27
CA PRO A 76 -15.13 0.05 -10.41
C PRO A 76 -13.73 -0.01 -11.01
N ILE A 77 -12.73 -0.51 -10.26
CA ILE A 77 -11.36 -0.72 -10.75
C ILE A 77 -11.14 -2.12 -11.39
N GLY A 78 -12.18 -2.95 -11.48
CA GLY A 78 -12.16 -4.24 -12.17
C GLY A 78 -11.17 -5.23 -11.55
N LEU A 79 -10.51 -6.05 -12.39
CA LEU A 79 -9.55 -7.08 -11.94
C LEU A 79 -8.34 -6.50 -11.16
N LEU A 80 -8.16 -5.18 -11.15
CA LEU A 80 -7.15 -4.49 -10.34
C LEU A 80 -7.54 -4.43 -8.85
N GLY A 81 -8.83 -4.52 -8.51
CA GLY A 81 -9.35 -4.66 -7.13
C GLY A 81 -9.38 -6.12 -6.64
N GLY A 82 -8.53 -6.96 -7.23
CA GLY A 82 -8.44 -8.39 -6.93
C GLY A 82 -9.34 -9.29 -7.78
N SER A 83 -9.16 -10.61 -7.60
CA SER A 83 -9.93 -11.61 -8.35
C SER A 83 -11.38 -11.73 -7.89
N ASN A 84 -11.71 -11.19 -6.72
CA ASN A 84 -13.07 -11.15 -6.20
C ASN A 84 -13.56 -9.69 -6.17
N LEU A 85 -14.19 -9.28 -7.27
CA LEU A 85 -14.69 -7.94 -7.52
C LEU A 85 -15.76 -7.44 -6.53
N TYR A 86 -16.22 -8.31 -5.62
CA TYR A 86 -17.27 -8.01 -4.65
C TYR A 86 -16.76 -8.00 -3.21
N ARG A 87 -15.45 -8.23 -2.97
CA ARG A 87 -14.91 -8.38 -1.62
C ARG A 87 -14.94 -7.04 -0.84
N PHE A 88 -15.34 -7.10 0.43
CA PHE A 88 -15.34 -5.95 1.34
C PHE A 88 -14.00 -5.73 2.07
N ALA A 89 -13.43 -6.78 2.68
CA ALA A 89 -12.11 -6.70 3.32
C ALA A 89 -11.50 -8.10 3.51
N PRO A 90 -10.16 -8.22 3.68
CA PRO A 90 -9.51 -9.47 4.04
C PRO A 90 -9.75 -9.92 5.48
N ASN A 91 -9.90 -8.98 6.42
CA ASN A 91 -10.21 -9.25 7.83
C ASN A 91 -10.92 -8.04 8.46
N ILE A 92 -12.16 -8.21 8.88
CA ILE A 92 -13.01 -7.09 9.35
C ILE A 92 -12.66 -6.57 10.75
N GLN A 93 -11.84 -7.29 11.51
CA GLN A 93 -11.47 -6.95 12.90
C GLN A 93 -10.17 -6.13 12.99
N SER A 94 -9.32 -6.18 11.96
CA SER A 94 -8.00 -5.52 11.95
C SER A 94 -7.78 -4.57 10.77
N TRP A 95 -8.63 -4.64 9.75
CA TRP A 95 -8.50 -3.82 8.55
C TRP A 95 -9.57 -2.73 8.53
N THR A 96 -9.09 -1.49 8.49
CA THR A 96 -9.88 -0.27 8.32
C THR A 96 -9.52 0.29 6.96
N ASP A 97 -10.41 0.13 6.00
CA ASP A 97 -10.23 0.70 4.66
C ASP A 97 -10.84 2.11 4.61
N VAL A 98 -10.10 3.09 5.15
CA VAL A 98 -10.57 4.49 5.27
C VAL A 98 -10.90 5.12 3.92
N LEU A 99 -10.33 4.59 2.83
CA LEU A 99 -10.35 5.23 1.52
C LEU A 99 -10.86 4.32 0.39
N GLY A 100 -11.05 3.03 0.64
CA GLY A 100 -11.33 2.03 -0.40
C GLY A 100 -10.08 1.53 -1.13
N LEU A 101 -8.88 1.60 -0.53
CA LEU A 101 -7.58 1.49 -1.19
C LEU A 101 -6.79 0.26 -0.72
N GLU A 102 -6.40 -0.60 -1.66
CA GLU A 102 -5.85 -1.93 -1.36
C GLU A 102 -4.30 -2.01 -1.35
N GLY A 103 -3.59 -0.88 -1.48
CA GLY A 103 -2.15 -0.86 -1.81
C GLY A 103 -1.20 -0.30 -0.75
N LYS A 104 -0.06 -0.95 -0.52
CA LYS A 104 1.04 -0.43 0.31
C LYS A 104 2.40 -0.68 -0.34
N LEU A 105 3.22 0.36 -0.37
CA LEU A 105 4.60 0.32 -0.89
C LEU A 105 5.58 0.44 0.26
N THR A 106 6.51 -0.50 0.35
CA THR A 106 7.64 -0.45 1.28
C THR A 106 8.94 -0.36 0.49
N ILE A 107 9.76 0.63 0.80
CA ILE A 107 11.09 0.77 0.22
C ILE A 107 12.09 0.16 1.20
N PHE A 108 12.92 -0.76 0.72
CA PHE A 108 13.98 -1.40 1.48
C PHE A 108 15.34 -1.00 0.96
N SER A 109 16.30 -0.88 1.86
CA SER A 109 17.70 -0.71 1.50
C SER A 109 18.61 -1.38 2.53
N ASP A 110 19.50 -2.21 2.01
CA ASP A 110 20.54 -2.91 2.76
C ASP A 110 21.92 -2.40 2.31
N PRO A 111 22.62 -1.61 3.14
CA PRO A 111 23.96 -1.11 2.81
C PRO A 111 25.09 -2.03 3.30
N SER A 112 24.81 -3.28 3.69
CA SER A 112 25.79 -4.18 4.33
C SER A 112 26.99 -4.53 3.45
N ASP A 113 26.75 -4.79 2.16
CA ASP A 113 27.80 -5.15 1.22
C ASP A 113 28.41 -3.95 0.49
N PHE A 114 29.56 -4.16 -0.13
CA PHE A 114 30.31 -3.13 -0.85
C PHE A 114 29.48 -2.40 -1.94
N VAL A 115 28.56 -3.12 -2.57
CA VAL A 115 27.60 -2.58 -3.55
C VAL A 115 26.26 -2.25 -2.89
N GLY A 116 25.88 -3.01 -1.85
CA GLY A 116 24.60 -2.94 -1.16
C GLY A 116 23.43 -3.38 -2.04
N HIS A 117 22.23 -3.48 -1.44
CA HIS A 117 20.99 -3.81 -2.13
C HIS A 117 19.87 -2.83 -1.82
N ALA A 118 18.93 -2.70 -2.75
CA ALA A 118 17.67 -2.03 -2.50
C ALA A 118 16.56 -2.68 -3.32
N PHE A 119 15.41 -2.85 -2.69
CA PHE A 119 14.26 -3.53 -3.27
C PHE A 119 12.98 -2.89 -2.72
N ILE A 120 11.85 -3.26 -3.30
CA ILE A 120 10.54 -2.80 -2.84
C ILE A 120 9.70 -3.98 -2.37
N GLY A 121 8.88 -3.77 -1.36
CA GLY A 121 7.75 -4.64 -1.04
C GLY A 121 6.48 -3.95 -1.52
N LEU A 122 5.77 -4.56 -2.47
CA LEU A 122 4.47 -4.09 -2.92
C LEU A 122 3.41 -5.03 -2.38
N GLU A 123 2.60 -4.52 -1.46
CA GLU A 123 1.46 -5.23 -0.88
C GLU A 123 0.19 -4.80 -1.60
N GLU A 124 -0.54 -5.78 -2.12
CA GLU A 124 -1.84 -5.61 -2.76
C GLU A 124 -2.74 -6.74 -2.28
N ASN A 125 -3.96 -6.43 -1.83
CA ASN A 125 -4.92 -7.46 -1.43
C ASN A 125 -4.45 -8.38 -0.29
N GLY A 126 -3.55 -7.89 0.58
CA GLY A 126 -2.92 -8.66 1.65
C GLY A 126 -1.87 -9.67 1.17
N LYS A 127 -1.47 -9.61 -0.10
CA LYS A 127 -0.33 -10.33 -0.65
C LYS A 127 0.83 -9.38 -0.86
N THR A 128 1.98 -9.70 -0.29
CA THR A 128 3.21 -8.92 -0.47
C THR A 128 4.09 -9.60 -1.51
N GLN A 129 4.52 -8.84 -2.50
CA GLN A 129 5.56 -9.23 -3.46
C GLN A 129 6.82 -8.41 -3.18
N TYR A 130 7.97 -9.06 -3.12
CA TYR A 130 9.25 -8.41 -2.91
C TYR A 130 9.96 -8.30 -4.25
N ILE A 131 9.98 -7.10 -4.81
CA ILE A 131 10.52 -6.85 -6.14
C ILE A 131 11.89 -6.21 -5.95
N GLY A 132 12.93 -7.02 -6.15
CA GLY A 132 14.32 -6.61 -6.14
C GLY A 132 14.89 -6.68 -7.55
N GLN A 133 15.84 -5.82 -7.86
CA GLN A 133 16.68 -5.99 -9.04
C GLN A 133 18.07 -6.38 -8.56
N TRP A 134 18.51 -7.59 -8.86
CA TRP A 134 19.86 -8.05 -8.55
C TRP A 134 20.67 -8.18 -9.84
N PRO A 135 21.97 -7.84 -9.87
CA PRO A 135 22.81 -8.21 -11.01
C PRO A 135 22.86 -9.73 -11.15
N ASP A 136 22.29 -10.28 -12.21
CA ASP A 136 22.38 -11.71 -12.51
C ASP A 136 23.82 -12.10 -12.91
N GLY A 137 24.29 -13.23 -12.37
CA GLY A 137 25.41 -14.02 -12.90
C GLY A 137 26.80 -13.66 -12.38
N ASP A 138 27.44 -14.61 -11.70
CA ASP A 138 28.84 -14.65 -11.25
C ASP A 138 29.46 -13.31 -10.82
N GLY A 139 29.37 -13.05 -9.50
CA GLY A 139 29.91 -11.87 -8.84
C GLY A 139 31.18 -11.29 -9.48
N PHE A 140 31.12 -9.99 -9.77
CA PHE A 140 32.17 -9.23 -10.44
C PHE A 140 33.57 -9.52 -9.88
N ARG A 141 34.47 -10.02 -10.74
CA ARG A 141 35.91 -10.16 -10.43
C ARG A 141 36.71 -9.02 -11.05
N TYR A 142 36.93 -7.87 -10.39
CA TYR A 142 37.97 -6.91 -10.84
C TYR A 142 38.65 -6.06 -9.75
N LYS A 143 39.83 -5.55 -10.16
CA LYS A 143 40.85 -4.86 -9.36
C LYS A 143 40.50 -3.38 -9.11
N SER A 144 40.07 -3.09 -7.88
CA SER A 144 40.13 -1.87 -7.03
C SER A 144 40.11 -0.42 -7.59
N LYS A 145 40.31 -0.10 -8.87
CA LYS A 145 40.35 1.30 -9.36
C LYS A 145 39.06 1.77 -10.08
N ASP A 146 38.08 0.88 -10.22
CA ASP A 146 36.96 1.03 -11.16
C ASP A 146 35.57 1.07 -10.50
N ILE A 147 35.47 1.45 -9.22
CA ILE A 147 34.19 1.43 -8.47
C ILE A 147 33.08 2.21 -9.20
N ALA A 148 33.42 3.35 -9.83
CA ALA A 148 32.46 4.15 -10.59
C ALA A 148 32.00 3.46 -11.89
N SER A 149 32.87 2.71 -12.57
CA SER A 149 32.54 1.99 -13.81
C SER A 149 31.81 0.66 -13.54
N ILE A 150 32.07 0.03 -12.38
CA ILE A 150 31.31 -1.13 -11.87
C ILE A 150 29.84 -0.73 -11.65
N LEU A 151 29.59 0.37 -10.95
CA LEU A 151 28.24 0.87 -10.71
C LEU A 151 27.51 1.24 -12.02
N MET A 152 28.21 1.80 -13.01
CA MET A 152 27.61 2.16 -14.30
C MET A 152 27.34 0.95 -15.23
N SER A 153 27.99 -0.20 -15.00
CA SER A 153 27.90 -1.38 -15.88
C SER A 153 26.90 -2.45 -15.42
N ASP A 154 26.30 -2.31 -14.22
CA ASP A 154 25.31 -3.21 -13.61
C ASP A 154 23.92 -3.27 -14.30
N MET A 155 23.82 -2.80 -15.55
CA MET A 155 22.56 -2.55 -16.25
C MET A 155 21.91 -3.81 -16.89
N GLY A 156 22.10 -4.99 -16.29
CA GLY A 156 21.66 -6.28 -16.86
C GLY A 156 20.74 -7.13 -15.98
N GLY A 157 20.64 -6.86 -14.68
CA GLY A 157 19.95 -7.74 -13.72
C GLY A 157 18.44 -7.88 -13.93
N ALA A 158 17.91 -9.10 -13.77
CA ALA A 158 16.47 -9.36 -13.75
C ALA A 158 15.82 -8.83 -12.46
N MET A 159 14.54 -8.46 -12.58
CA MET A 159 13.71 -8.29 -11.39
C MET A 159 13.28 -9.66 -10.88
N ASP A 160 13.53 -9.93 -9.61
CA ASP A 160 12.93 -11.05 -8.90
C ASP A 160 11.79 -10.52 -8.02
N PHE A 161 10.58 -11.02 -8.26
CA PHE A 161 9.35 -10.68 -7.53
C PHE A 161 9.25 -11.36 -6.15
N ASN A 162 10.18 -12.27 -5.84
CA ASN A 162 10.31 -12.92 -4.54
C ASN A 162 11.71 -12.77 -3.96
N ASP A 163 12.38 -11.65 -4.22
CA ASP A 163 13.70 -11.41 -3.64
C ASP A 163 13.59 -11.19 -2.12
N ILE A 164 13.88 -12.25 -1.39
CA ILE A 164 13.85 -12.29 0.08
C ILE A 164 15.25 -12.46 0.68
N SER A 165 16.29 -12.51 -0.15
CA SER A 165 17.66 -12.85 0.26
C SER A 165 18.24 -11.92 1.33
N HIS A 166 17.78 -10.66 1.34
CA HIS A 166 18.21 -9.61 2.26
C HIS A 166 17.30 -9.37 3.48
N LEU A 167 16.13 -10.04 3.57
CA LEU A 167 15.18 -9.78 4.65
C LEU A 167 15.73 -10.11 6.05
N GLY A 168 16.75 -10.97 6.15
CA GLY A 168 17.44 -11.31 7.39
C GLY A 168 18.62 -10.39 7.76
N SER A 169 18.97 -9.41 6.93
CA SER A 169 20.13 -8.55 7.16
C SER A 169 19.93 -7.61 8.35
N SER A 170 20.92 -7.56 9.25
CA SER A 170 20.94 -6.63 10.38
C SER A 170 21.11 -5.16 9.98
N HIS A 171 21.49 -4.90 8.73
CA HIS A 171 21.70 -3.56 8.19
C HIS A 171 20.48 -3.05 7.42
N LEU A 172 19.49 -3.92 7.17
CA LEU A 172 18.28 -3.62 6.43
C LEU A 172 17.51 -2.48 7.10
N VAL A 173 17.16 -1.46 6.32
CA VAL A 173 16.24 -0.41 6.74
C VAL A 173 15.11 -0.29 5.75
N SER A 174 13.93 0.06 6.26
CA SER A 174 12.73 0.18 5.44
C SER A 174 11.82 1.32 5.86
N ARG A 175 10.95 1.72 4.93
CA ARG A 175 9.85 2.64 5.20
C ARG A 175 8.66 2.33 4.30
N SER A 176 7.47 2.30 4.91
CA SER A 176 6.22 1.97 4.22
C SER A 176 5.32 3.19 4.02
N TYR A 177 4.54 3.13 2.95
CA TYR A 177 3.59 4.14 2.51
C TYR A 177 2.30 3.47 2.05
N ASN A 178 1.17 3.94 2.55
CA ASN A 178 -0.14 3.54 2.02
C ASN A 178 -0.34 4.27 0.68
N LEU A 179 -0.78 3.54 -0.33
CA LEU A 179 -0.96 4.05 -1.68
C LEU A 179 -2.44 4.05 -2.07
N THR A 180 -2.82 5.06 -2.84
CA THR A 180 -4.06 5.06 -3.62
C THR A 180 -3.95 4.15 -4.84
N ASP A 181 -5.09 3.73 -5.40
CA ASP A 181 -5.11 2.88 -6.60
C ASP A 181 -4.44 3.59 -7.78
N LYS A 182 -4.63 4.90 -7.90
CA LYS A 182 -3.94 5.73 -8.90
C LYS A 182 -2.42 5.69 -8.71
N GLN A 183 -1.93 5.66 -7.48
CA GLN A 183 -0.50 5.52 -7.20
C GLN A 183 -0.02 4.07 -7.45
N MET A 184 -0.83 3.07 -7.11
CA MET A 184 -0.54 1.66 -7.40
C MET A 184 -0.40 1.39 -8.90
N VAL A 185 -1.31 1.91 -9.72
CA VAL A 185 -1.23 1.81 -11.19
C VAL A 185 0.05 2.46 -11.72
N LYS A 186 0.41 3.65 -11.21
CA LYS A 186 1.67 4.33 -11.59
C LYS A 186 2.90 3.51 -11.22
N VAL A 187 2.92 2.91 -10.03
CA VAL A 187 4.00 2.03 -9.56
C VAL A 187 4.11 0.80 -10.47
N LYS A 188 2.99 0.14 -10.79
CA LYS A 188 2.98 -1.03 -11.69
C LYS A 188 3.44 -0.69 -13.10
N ASN A 189 2.99 0.44 -13.65
CA ASN A 189 3.45 0.91 -14.96
C ASN A 189 4.95 1.19 -14.96
N TYR A 190 5.47 1.83 -13.91
CA TYR A 190 6.90 2.05 -13.75
C TYR A 190 7.69 0.73 -13.71
N ILE A 191 7.22 -0.27 -12.97
CA ILE A 191 7.85 -1.61 -12.92
C ILE A 191 7.85 -2.25 -14.31
N ASN A 192 6.74 -2.18 -15.04
CA ASN A 192 6.60 -2.72 -16.39
C ASN A 192 7.50 -2.00 -17.41
N ASP A 193 7.55 -0.67 -17.38
CA ASP A 193 8.42 0.14 -18.23
C ASP A 193 9.89 -0.16 -17.96
N PHE A 194 10.25 -0.29 -16.68
CA PHE A 194 11.61 -0.66 -16.27
C PHE A 194 11.98 -2.06 -16.79
N ASN A 195 11.09 -3.05 -16.64
CA ASN A 195 11.26 -4.43 -17.10
C ASN A 195 11.37 -4.53 -18.63
N SER A 196 10.49 -3.85 -19.36
CA SER A 196 10.48 -3.83 -20.83
C SER A 196 11.63 -3.02 -21.44
N LYS A 197 12.46 -2.42 -20.58
CA LYS A 197 13.54 -1.52 -20.95
C LYS A 197 13.08 -0.29 -21.73
N ASN A 198 11.82 0.12 -21.60
CA ASN A 198 11.28 1.31 -22.24
C ASN A 198 11.99 2.58 -21.70
N THR A 199 12.60 3.38 -22.58
CA THR A 199 13.41 4.56 -22.22
C THR A 199 12.72 5.90 -22.46
N GLU A 200 11.47 5.92 -22.92
CA GLU A 200 10.78 7.14 -23.38
C GLU A 200 9.87 7.83 -22.33
N THR A 201 10.19 7.76 -21.04
CA THR A 201 9.48 8.58 -20.04
C THR A 201 10.22 9.90 -19.80
N SER A 202 9.66 11.00 -20.32
CA SER A 202 10.11 12.37 -20.07
C SER A 202 10.10 12.68 -18.56
N GLY A 203 11.26 12.62 -17.91
CA GLY A 203 11.43 13.02 -16.50
C GLY A 203 12.30 12.08 -15.66
N TYR A 204 12.60 10.86 -16.14
CA TYR A 204 13.42 9.90 -15.42
C TYR A 204 14.70 9.56 -16.20
N ASN A 205 15.85 9.95 -15.66
CA ASN A 205 17.15 9.65 -16.27
C ASN A 205 17.49 8.15 -16.09
N LEU A 206 17.10 7.33 -17.06
CA LEU A 206 17.29 5.87 -17.08
C LEU A 206 18.72 5.41 -17.41
N ARG A 207 19.73 6.30 -17.30
CA ARG A 207 21.15 5.92 -17.36
C ARG A 207 21.63 5.12 -16.11
N ASN A 208 20.79 4.98 -15.07
CA ASN A 208 21.11 4.30 -13.81
C ASN A 208 20.11 3.17 -13.48
N ARG A 209 20.17 2.02 -14.16
CA ARG A 209 19.32 0.84 -13.87
C ARG A 209 19.87 -0.02 -12.72
N GLN A 210 20.04 0.61 -11.57
CA GLN A 210 20.55 -0.02 -10.35
C GLN A 210 19.41 -0.27 -9.35
N CYS A 211 19.57 -1.25 -8.47
CA CYS A 211 18.62 -1.60 -7.42
C CYS A 211 18.13 -0.37 -6.60
N ALA A 212 19.04 0.52 -6.21
CA ALA A 212 18.71 1.74 -5.47
C ALA A 212 17.96 2.80 -6.30
N SER A 213 18.32 2.92 -7.57
CA SER A 213 17.62 3.81 -8.50
C SER A 213 16.24 3.27 -8.87
N PHE A 214 16.09 1.94 -8.97
CA PHE A 214 14.81 1.27 -9.14
C PHE A 214 13.88 1.52 -7.94
N ALA A 215 14.36 1.24 -6.73
CA ALA A 215 13.59 1.43 -5.50
C ALA A 215 13.22 2.92 -5.29
N TYR A 216 14.16 3.84 -5.53
CA TYR A 216 13.89 5.27 -5.49
C TYR A 216 12.89 5.72 -6.57
N GLY A 217 13.09 5.30 -7.82
CA GLY A 217 12.19 5.64 -8.92
C GLY A 217 10.76 5.16 -8.68
N THR A 218 10.59 3.99 -8.05
CA THR A 218 9.29 3.49 -7.61
C THR A 218 8.59 4.47 -6.65
N SER A 219 9.32 5.02 -5.68
CA SER A 219 8.77 6.04 -4.77
C SER A 219 8.35 7.32 -5.50
N GLN A 220 9.08 7.70 -6.55
CA GLN A 220 8.76 8.86 -7.37
C GLN A 220 7.55 8.60 -8.27
N ALA A 221 7.42 7.40 -8.82
CA ALA A 221 6.22 6.96 -9.56
C ALA A 221 4.97 6.98 -8.66
N ALA A 222 5.12 6.57 -7.40
CA ALA A 222 4.08 6.68 -6.37
C ALA A 222 3.79 8.14 -5.94
N GLY A 223 4.58 9.12 -6.38
CA GLY A 223 4.40 10.53 -5.99
C GLY A 223 4.80 10.84 -4.55
N ILE A 224 5.71 10.07 -3.95
CA ILE A 224 6.14 10.25 -2.56
C ILE A 224 7.20 11.36 -2.49
N GLU A 225 6.76 12.57 -2.17
CA GLU A 225 7.63 13.76 -2.18
C GLU A 225 8.73 13.72 -1.12
N GLU A 226 8.43 13.20 0.08
CA GLU A 226 9.41 13.14 1.17
C GLU A 226 10.62 12.25 0.85
N MET A 227 10.47 11.32 -0.11
CA MET A 227 11.55 10.44 -0.55
C MET A 227 12.47 11.12 -1.58
N LYS A 228 12.15 12.31 -2.10
CA LYS A 228 13.01 13.05 -3.04
C LYS A 228 14.44 13.18 -2.49
N MET A 229 15.42 12.87 -3.35
CA MET A 229 16.85 12.91 -3.05
C MET A 229 17.58 13.77 -4.09
N SER A 230 18.61 14.50 -3.65
CA SER A 230 19.52 15.23 -4.53
C SER A 230 20.75 14.39 -4.83
N GLY A 231 21.19 14.40 -6.08
CA GLY A 231 22.38 13.68 -6.53
C GLY A 231 22.13 12.19 -6.81
N TRP A 232 23.23 11.42 -6.85
CA TRP A 232 23.18 10.00 -7.21
C TRP A 232 22.63 9.13 -6.06
N VAL A 233 21.78 8.17 -6.41
CA VAL A 233 21.12 7.26 -5.46
C VAL A 233 21.86 5.93 -5.40
N THR A 234 22.37 5.59 -4.23
CA THR A 234 23.00 4.31 -3.89
C THR A 234 22.27 3.67 -2.72
N PRO A 235 22.43 2.36 -2.45
CA PRO A 235 21.83 1.74 -1.26
C PRO A 235 22.21 2.47 0.03
N ALA A 236 23.47 2.88 0.18
CA ALA A 236 23.90 3.64 1.35
C ALA A 236 23.21 5.01 1.49
N SER A 237 23.03 5.75 0.38
CA SER A 237 22.35 7.05 0.45
C SER A 237 20.83 6.90 0.69
N LEU A 238 20.21 5.88 0.09
CA LEU A 238 18.80 5.53 0.31
C LEU A 238 18.56 5.09 1.77
N ALA A 239 19.40 4.22 2.31
CA ALA A 239 19.33 3.80 3.71
C ALA A 239 19.47 4.99 4.68
N ARG A 240 20.37 5.93 4.41
CA ARG A 240 20.53 7.16 5.21
C ARG A 240 19.28 8.03 5.16
N LYS A 241 18.67 8.19 3.99
CA LYS A 241 17.40 8.93 3.80
C LYS A 241 16.27 8.29 4.61
N ILE A 242 16.09 6.97 4.50
CA ILE A 242 15.09 6.21 5.26
C ILE A 242 15.28 6.39 6.77
N ARG A 243 16.51 6.21 7.28
CA ARG A 243 16.82 6.41 8.71
C ARG A 243 16.45 7.81 9.20
N ARG A 244 16.75 8.86 8.41
CA ARG A 244 16.41 10.24 8.76
C ARG A 244 14.90 10.44 8.82
N LEU A 245 14.15 9.92 7.84
CA LEU A 245 12.70 10.01 7.82
C LEU A 245 12.04 9.24 8.97
N ASN A 246 12.64 8.13 9.41
CA ASN A 246 12.13 7.34 10.54
C ASN A 246 12.43 7.99 11.90
N LYS A 247 13.51 8.77 12.04
CA LYS A 247 13.85 9.53 13.25
C LYS A 247 13.02 10.80 13.45
N GLY A 248 12.40 11.32 12.38
CA GLY A 248 11.58 12.53 12.41
C GLY A 248 10.08 12.27 12.64
N LYS A 249 9.72 11.11 13.17
CA LYS A 249 8.36 10.74 13.62
C LYS A 249 8.30 10.76 15.13
#